data_AF-A0A6M0H4M8-F1
#
_entry.id   AF-A0A6M0H4M8-F1
#
_cell.length_a   1.000
_cell.length_b   1.000
_cell.length_c   1.000
_cell.angle_alpha   90.00
_cell.angle_beta   90.00
_cell.angle_gamma   90.00
#
_symmetry.space_group_name_H-M   'P 1'
#
loop_
_entity.id
_entity.type
_entity.pdbx_description
1 polymer ?
#
loop_
_entity_poly.entity_id
_entity_poly.type
_entity_poly.pdbx_seq_one_letter_code
_entity_poly.pdbx_strand_id
1 'polypeptide(L)'
;MSKKHRISADDKVKYVQDYLSGLGSQDDICIKYKIRSKAKLQQWISMYNSHNELKSYDSGGVAIMTKGRTTTYNERIDIVKYCFLCNWTFK
;
A
#
# COMPACT_ATOMS: atom_id res chain seq x y z
N MET A 1 -13.76 -3.60 -29.70
CA MET A 1 -12.39 -3.67 -29.14
C MET A 1 -12.30 -2.78 -27.92
N SER A 2 -12.17 -3.35 -26.71
CA SER A 2 -12.13 -2.56 -25.46
C SER A 2 -10.78 -1.86 -25.31
N LYS A 3 -10.75 -0.53 -25.38
CA LYS A 3 -9.54 0.28 -25.14
C LYS A 3 -8.94 -0.10 -23.78
N LYS A 4 -7.70 -0.61 -23.76
CA LYS A 4 -6.93 -0.76 -22.52
C LYS A 4 -6.66 0.65 -22.01
N HIS A 5 -7.40 1.10 -21.00
CA HIS A 5 -7.07 2.32 -20.29
C HIS A 5 -5.69 2.10 -19.64
N ARG A 6 -4.67 2.80 -20.16
CA ARG A 6 -3.37 2.84 -19.50
C ARG A 6 -3.58 3.60 -18.18
N ILE A 7 -3.27 2.93 -17.08
CA ILE A 7 -3.29 3.56 -15.76
C ILE A 7 -1.87 4.07 -15.53
N SER A 8 -1.73 5.39 -15.33
CA SER A 8 -0.43 6.02 -15.06
C SER A 8 0.12 5.59 -13.69
N ALA A 9 1.38 5.90 -13.40
CA ALA A 9 1.94 5.63 -12.07
C ALA A 9 1.26 6.50 -11.00
N ASP A 10 1.02 7.78 -11.28
CA ASP A 10 0.38 8.73 -10.37
C ASP A 10 -1.04 8.32 -10.01
N ASP A 11 -1.80 7.83 -10.99
CA ASP A 11 -3.15 7.31 -10.76
C ASP A 11 -3.13 6.13 -9.78
N LYS A 12 -2.16 5.21 -9.90
CA LYS A 12 -2.05 4.06 -8.98
C LYS A 12 -1.74 4.53 -7.57
N VAL A 13 -0.83 5.49 -7.40
CA VAL A 13 -0.49 6.09 -6.11
C VAL A 13 -1.76 6.67 -5.47
N LYS A 14 -2.53 7.45 -6.23
CA LYS A 14 -3.78 8.05 -5.78
C LYS A 14 -4.78 6.99 -5.30
N TYR A 15 -4.98 5.91 -6.05
CA TYR A 15 -5.93 4.86 -5.68
C TYR A 15 -5.53 4.15 -4.38
N VAL A 16 -4.23 3.90 -4.21
CA VAL A 16 -3.70 3.30 -2.97
C VAL A 16 -3.86 4.26 -1.80
N GLN A 17 -3.56 5.55 -1.96
CA GLN A 17 -3.74 6.56 -0.92
C GLN A 17 -5.20 6.73 -0.51
N ASP A 18 -6.14 6.75 -1.45
CA ASP A 18 -7.57 6.83 -1.14
C ASP A 18 -8.02 5.65 -0.26
N TYR A 19 -7.55 4.43 -0.58
CA TYR A 19 -7.80 3.24 0.23
C TYR A 19 -7.18 3.36 1.63
N LEU A 20 -5.90 3.75 1.71
CA LEU A 20 -5.18 3.87 2.99
C LEU A 20 -5.73 5.00 3.88
N SER A 21 -6.32 6.03 3.28
CA SER A 21 -6.99 7.12 3.99
C SER A 21 -8.38 6.73 4.52
N GLY A 22 -8.85 5.51 4.24
CA GLY A 22 -10.14 5.01 4.71
C GLY A 22 -11.35 5.58 3.95
N LEU A 23 -11.15 6.12 2.74
CA LEU A 23 -12.25 6.68 1.93
C LEU A 23 -13.22 5.61 1.37
N GLY A 24 -12.93 4.32 1.60
CA GLY A 24 -13.78 3.20 1.23
C GLY A 24 -13.05 1.87 1.33
N SER A 25 -13.79 0.77 1.16
CA SER A 25 -13.22 -0.56 1.01
C SER A 25 -12.49 -0.70 -0.32
N GLN A 26 -11.70 -1.76 -0.49
CA GLN A 26 -11.06 -2.06 -1.78
C GLN A 26 -12.06 -2.16 -2.93
N ASP A 27 -13.27 -2.66 -2.66
CA ASP A 27 -14.32 -2.80 -3.68
C ASP A 27 -14.90 -1.43 -4.05
N ASP A 28 -15.10 -0.55 -3.07
CA ASP A 28 -15.55 0.83 -3.30
C ASP A 28 -14.55 1.60 -4.17
N ILE A 29 -13.25 1.44 -3.88
CA ILE A 29 -12.17 2.05 -4.67
C ILE A 29 -12.14 1.48 -6.10
N CYS A 30 -12.32 0.16 -6.25
CA CYS A 30 -12.40 -0.46 -7.58
C CYS A 30 -13.60 0.04 -8.39
N ILE A 31 -14.76 0.23 -7.77
CA ILE A 31 -15.96 0.76 -8.41
C ILE A 31 -15.74 2.23 -8.79
N LYS A 32 -15.28 3.06 -7.85
CA LYS A 32 -15.03 4.50 -8.01
C LYS A 32 -14.10 4.79 -9.20
N TYR A 33 -13.02 4.01 -9.33
CA TYR A 33 -12.00 4.21 -10.37
C TYR A 33 -12.12 3.24 -11.56
N LYS A 34 -13.21 2.48 -11.64
CA LYS A 34 -13.46 1.47 -12.69
C LYS A 34 -12.28 0.51 -12.89
N ILE A 35 -11.63 0.14 -11.78
CA ILE A 35 -10.54 -0.81 -11.78
C ILE A 35 -11.12 -2.19 -12.03
N ARG A 36 -10.70 -2.83 -13.13
CA ARG A 36 -11.26 -4.11 -13.59
C ARG A 36 -11.03 -5.29 -12.64
N SER A 37 -10.13 -5.18 -11.68
CA SER A 37 -9.79 -6.27 -10.78
C SER A 37 -9.27 -5.77 -9.45
N LYS A 38 -9.87 -6.27 -8.36
CA LYS A 38 -9.41 -6.06 -6.99
C LYS A 38 -7.98 -6.52 -6.77
N ALA A 39 -7.57 -7.63 -7.40
CA ALA A 39 -6.22 -8.15 -7.31
C ALA A 39 -5.16 -7.14 -7.80
N LYS A 40 -5.50 -6.30 -8.80
CA LYS A 40 -4.60 -5.22 -9.24
C LYS A 40 -4.42 -4.15 -8.18
N LEU A 41 -5.50 -3.74 -7.51
CA LEU A 41 -5.42 -2.78 -6.41
C LEU A 41 -4.58 -3.35 -5.26
N GLN A 42 -4.77 -4.62 -4.90
CA GLN A 42 -3.97 -5.29 -3.88
C GLN A 42 -2.49 -5.35 -4.24
N GLN A 43 -2.16 -5.63 -5.51
CA GLN A 43 -0.78 -5.59 -5.98
C GLN A 43 -0.16 -4.20 -5.82
N TRP A 44 -0.89 -3.13 -6.16
CA TRP A 44 -0.40 -1.76 -5.99
C TRP A 44 -0.23 -1.38 -4.52
N ILE A 45 -1.16 -1.78 -3.64
CA ILE A 45 -1.03 -1.59 -2.19
C ILE A 45 0.23 -2.29 -1.67
N SER A 46 0.45 -3.54 -2.08
CA SER A 46 1.65 -4.29 -1.69
C SER A 46 2.93 -3.62 -2.17
N MET A 47 2.98 -3.15 -3.42
CA MET A 47 4.15 -2.44 -3.95
C MET A 47 4.40 -1.12 -3.21
N TYR A 48 3.34 -0.37 -2.90
CA TYR A 48 3.41 0.87 -2.14
C TYR A 48 3.98 0.65 -0.73
N ASN A 49 3.50 -0.35 0.00
CA ASN A 49 3.96 -0.67 1.35
C ASN A 49 5.40 -1.21 1.37
N SER A 50 5.83 -1.90 0.32
CA SER A 50 7.20 -2.41 0.20
C SER A 50 8.24 -1.34 -0.16
N HIS A 51 7.86 -0.04 -0.18
CA HIS A 51 8.70 1.07 -0.63
C HIS A 51 9.26 0.86 -2.06
N ASN A 52 8.60 0.00 -2.85
CA ASN A 52 8.98 -0.29 -4.21
C ASN A 52 8.40 0.81 -5.10
N GLU A 53 9.19 1.32 -6.05
CA GLU A 53 8.66 2.26 -7.04
C GLU A 53 7.50 1.57 -7.78
N LEU A 54 6.33 2.23 -7.85
CA LEU A 54 5.16 1.79 -8.60
C LEU A 54 5.42 1.87 -10.12
N LYS A 55 6.53 1.29 -10.58
CA LYS A 55 6.87 1.21 -12.00
C LYS A 55 5.82 0.37 -12.69
N SER A 56 5.28 0.90 -13.78
CA SER A 56 4.50 0.14 -14.72
C SER A 56 5.40 -0.87 -15.41
N TYR A 57 5.53 -2.09 -14.88
CA TYR A 57 6.04 -3.19 -15.68
C TYR A 57 5.09 -4.39 -15.63
N ASP A 58 4.63 -4.72 -16.83
CA ASP A 58 4.25 -6.07 -17.23
C ASP A 58 5.39 -7.03 -16.87
N SER A 59 5.04 -8.26 -16.49
CA SER A 59 5.88 -9.46 -16.38
C SER A 59 6.31 -9.87 -14.96
N GLY A 60 5.85 -11.08 -14.63
CA GLY A 60 6.69 -12.11 -14.01
C GLY A 60 6.96 -11.94 -12.52
N GLY A 61 6.26 -12.74 -11.71
CA GLY A 61 6.45 -12.79 -10.27
C GLY A 61 7.91 -13.00 -9.88
N VAL A 62 8.49 -12.00 -9.23
CA VAL A 62 9.63 -12.17 -8.35
C VAL A 62 9.15 -11.67 -7.00
N ALA A 63 9.02 -12.58 -6.03
CA ALA A 63 8.76 -12.21 -4.65
C ALA A 63 10.00 -11.50 -4.11
N ILE A 64 10.05 -10.17 -4.30
CA ILE A 64 11.09 -9.34 -3.71
C ILE A 64 10.70 -9.16 -2.24
N MET A 65 11.16 -10.10 -1.41
CA MET A 65 11.13 -9.96 0.04
C MET A 65 12.03 -8.77 0.40
N THR A 66 11.46 -7.69 0.93
CA THR A 66 12.25 -6.62 1.53
C THR A 66 12.96 -7.22 2.75
N LYS A 67 14.29 -7.11 2.80
CA LYS A 67 15.01 -7.42 4.05
C LYS A 67 14.42 -6.49 5.12
N GLY A 68 13.79 -7.07 6.15
CA GLY A 68 13.22 -6.28 7.24
C GLY A 68 14.29 -5.36 7.83
N ARG A 69 13.91 -4.14 8.22
CA ARG A 69 14.82 -3.21 8.89
C ARG A 69 15.34 -3.89 10.16
N THR A 70 16.66 -4.05 10.26
CA THR A 70 17.31 -4.50 11.50
C THR A 70 17.17 -3.38 12.53
N THR A 71 16.22 -3.54 13.46
CA THR A 71 16.04 -2.63 14.58
C THR A 71 16.96 -3.01 15.73
N THR A 72 17.58 -2.00 16.35
CA THR A 72 18.40 -2.19 17.55
C THR A 72 17.53 -2.44 18.79
N TYR A 73 18.11 -2.99 19.86
CA TYR A 73 17.39 -3.23 21.12
C TYR A 73 16.77 -1.94 21.69
N ASN A 74 17.51 -0.84 21.64
CA ASN A 74 17.03 0.47 22.11
C ASN A 74 15.88 0.99 21.25
N GLU A 75 15.95 0.88 19.91
CA GLU A 75 14.82 1.21 19.02
C GLU A 75 13.57 0.40 19.39
N ARG A 76 13.72 -0.89 19.71
CA ARG A 76 12.58 -1.73 20.12
C ARG A 76 11.97 -1.27 21.45
N ILE A 77 12.80 -0.87 22.41
CA ILE A 77 12.33 -0.27 23.67
C ILE A 77 11.59 1.03 23.39
N ASP A 78 12.11 1.90 22.54
CA ASP A 78 11.52 3.20 22.26
C ASP A 78 10.20 3.08 21.51
N ILE A 79 10.08 2.12 20.58
CA ILE A 79 8.81 1.79 19.93
C ILE A 79 7.78 1.30 20.95
N VAL A 80 8.17 0.39 21.86
CA VAL A 80 7.26 -0.11 22.91
C VAL A 80 6.83 1.02 23.84
N LYS A 81 7.76 1.86 24.30
CA LYS A 81 7.47 3.05 25.10
C LYS A 81 6.52 4.00 24.36
N TYR A 82 6.76 4.26 23.08
CA TYR A 82 5.88 5.09 22.25
C TYR A 82 4.47 4.51 22.18
N CYS A 83 4.31 3.21 21.94
CA CYS A 83 3.01 2.55 21.96
C CYS A 83 2.31 2.65 23.32
N PHE A 84 3.04 2.50 24.43
CA PHE A 84 2.47 2.73 25.75
C PHE A 84 2.04 4.19 25.92
N LEU A 85 2.87 5.16 25.59
CA LEU A 85 2.53 6.58 25.75
C LEU A 85 1.33 7.00 24.87
N CYS A 86 1.25 6.51 23.63
CA CYS A 86 0.14 6.80 22.72
C CYS A 86 -1.16 6.08 23.09
N ASN A 87 -1.10 4.95 23.80
CA ASN A 87 -2.31 4.24 24.26
C ASN A 87 -2.88 4.83 25.57
N TRP A 88 -2.13 5.70 26.25
CA TRP A 88 -2.61 6.42 27.45
C TRP A 88 -3.24 7.78 27.12
N THR A 89 -3.23 8.21 25.85
CA THR A 89 -3.88 9.45 25.38
C THR A 89 -5.26 9.22 24.76
N PHE A 90 -5.90 8.08 25.04
CA PHE A 90 -7.33 7.85 24.79
C PHE A 90 -7.98 7.32 26.07
N LYS A 91 -8.39 8.23 26.95
CA LYS A 91 -9.39 7.95 27.99
C LYS A 91 -10.27 9.18 28.20
#